data_AF-A0A936BQ85-F1
#
_entry.id   AF-A0A936BQ85-F1
#
_cell.length_a   1.000
_cell.length_b   1.000
_cell.length_c   1.000
_cell.angle_alpha   90.00
_cell.angle_beta   90.00
_cell.angle_gamma   90.00
#
_symmetry.space_group_name_H-M   'P 1'
#
loop_
_entity.id
_entity.type
_entity.pdbx_description
1 polymer ?
#
loop_
_entity_poly.entity_id
_entity_poly.type
_entity_poly.pdbx_seq_one_letter_code
_entity_poly.pdbx_strand_id
1 'polypeptide(L)'
;MSNSAFIPPNVLPPLLQKFAPLLKRKWFRELVLLWPTLTRRRFSNKTEDYGVFKPSLVGHFGQLAVYVQDIARSRIWYQKVAGLTHSRTSDPEPHPSKPGWTLRACYMSAKEHDECLVLLEERDPSGKMSVPSGMSFFHFALEVEGNRKEDVFAFAAQQKRDGFHLNYGPVQHNSEPPDGDGETGGNVACYLYDPDWHNVEFCGAMDTIENYRARYGDKKGSDRN
;
A
#
# COMPACT_ATOMS: atom_id res chain seq x y z
N MET A 1 28.18 -21.32 -11.09
CA MET A 1 27.43 -21.20 -9.83
C MET A 1 25.98 -20.95 -10.18
N SER A 2 25.05 -21.80 -9.75
CA SER A 2 23.64 -21.72 -10.16
C SER A 2 22.97 -20.50 -9.50
N ASN A 3 22.37 -19.62 -10.32
CA ASN A 3 21.47 -18.55 -9.88
C ASN A 3 20.22 -19.17 -9.24
N SER A 4 20.28 -19.50 -7.95
CA SER A 4 19.08 -19.71 -7.15
C SER A 4 18.54 -18.34 -6.78
N ALA A 5 17.51 -17.89 -7.48
CA ALA A 5 16.76 -16.70 -7.08
C ALA A 5 16.36 -16.83 -5.61
N PHE A 6 16.61 -15.79 -4.82
CA PHE A 6 16.14 -15.73 -3.43
C PHE A 6 14.62 -15.72 -3.43
N ILE A 7 14.02 -16.80 -2.93
CA ILE A 7 12.57 -16.94 -2.76
C ILE A 7 12.30 -16.67 -1.28
N PRO A 8 11.51 -15.64 -0.93
CA PRO A 8 11.15 -15.37 0.45
C PRO A 8 10.55 -16.63 1.09
N PRO A 9 10.79 -16.92 2.38
CA PRO A 9 10.41 -18.17 3.03
C PRO A 9 8.91 -18.50 2.98
N ASN A 10 8.07 -17.53 2.61
CA ASN A 10 6.62 -17.65 2.53
C ASN A 10 6.10 -17.83 1.09
N VAL A 11 6.99 -17.82 0.09
CA VAL A 11 6.64 -17.98 -1.32
C VAL A 11 7.03 -19.39 -1.74
N LEU A 12 6.04 -20.20 -2.12
CA LEU A 12 6.30 -21.54 -2.64
C LEU A 12 7.24 -21.45 -3.86
N PRO A 13 8.22 -22.35 -4.02
CA PRO A 13 9.04 -22.42 -5.22
C PRO A 13 8.23 -22.41 -6.52
N PRO A 14 8.69 -21.77 -7.62
CA PRO A 14 7.93 -21.68 -8.88
C PRO A 14 7.44 -23.03 -9.41
N LEU A 15 8.21 -24.10 -9.19
CA LEU A 15 7.81 -25.45 -9.54
C LEU A 15 6.59 -25.91 -8.74
N LEU A 16 6.56 -25.63 -7.43
CA LEU A 16 5.46 -25.99 -6.52
C LEU A 16 4.23 -25.10 -6.72
N GLN A 17 4.41 -23.84 -7.11
CA GLN A 17 3.29 -22.95 -7.47
C GLN A 17 2.48 -23.51 -8.66
N LYS A 18 3.11 -24.19 -9.62
CA LYS A 18 2.41 -24.84 -10.74
C LYS A 18 1.50 -25.99 -10.30
N PHE A 19 1.78 -26.61 -9.15
CA PHE A 19 0.94 -27.67 -8.57
C PHE A 19 -0.09 -27.13 -7.56
N ALA A 20 0.03 -25.88 -7.11
CA ALA A 20 -0.92 -25.27 -6.17
C ALA A 20 -2.38 -25.29 -6.66
N PRO A 21 -2.70 -25.10 -7.96
CA PRO A 21 -4.07 -25.25 -8.46
C PRO A 21 -4.63 -26.68 -8.30
N LEU A 22 -3.77 -27.71 -8.32
CA LEU A 22 -4.18 -29.10 -8.18
C LEU A 22 -4.58 -29.43 -6.74
N LEU A 23 -4.06 -28.72 -5.73
CA LEU A 23 -4.50 -28.83 -4.33
C LEU A 23 -5.96 -28.41 -4.13
N LYS A 24 -6.56 -27.67 -5.08
CA LYS A 24 -8.00 -27.37 -5.09
C LYS A 24 -8.86 -28.59 -5.46
N ARG A 25 -8.28 -29.62 -6.10
CA ARG A 25 -9.00 -30.86 -6.47
C ARG A 25 -8.99 -31.82 -5.29
N LYS A 26 -10.18 -32.22 -4.84
CA LYS A 26 -10.39 -33.08 -3.65
C LYS A 26 -9.51 -34.35 -3.67
N TRP A 27 -9.51 -35.08 -4.78
CA TRP A 27 -8.76 -36.34 -4.91
C TRP A 27 -7.24 -36.14 -4.80
N PHE A 28 -6.71 -35.03 -5.32
CA PHE A 28 -5.27 -34.73 -5.25
C PHE A 28 -4.86 -34.33 -3.83
N ARG A 29 -5.69 -33.54 -3.14
CA ARG A 29 -5.52 -33.21 -1.72
C ARG A 29 -5.53 -34.47 -0.86
N GLU A 30 -6.48 -35.37 -1.10
CA GLU A 30 -6.56 -36.64 -0.38
C GLU A 30 -5.33 -37.51 -0.63
N LEU A 31 -4.81 -37.56 -1.86
CA LEU A 31 -3.61 -38.32 -2.22
C LEU A 31 -2.34 -37.78 -1.54
N VAL A 32 -2.19 -36.45 -1.44
CA VAL A 32 -1.10 -35.78 -0.70
C VAL A 32 -1.20 -36.05 0.80
N LEU A 33 -2.41 -36.11 1.35
CA LEU A 33 -2.67 -36.40 2.77
C LEU A 33 -2.60 -37.90 3.10
N LEU A 34 -2.76 -38.78 2.10
CA LEU A 34 -2.76 -40.23 2.26
C LEU A 34 -1.39 -40.76 2.69
N TRP A 35 -0.31 -40.24 2.07
CA TRP A 35 1.06 -40.69 2.33
C TRP A 35 1.53 -40.44 3.77
N PRO A 36 1.32 -39.24 4.37
CA PRO A 36 1.52 -39.00 5.80
C PRO A 36 0.67 -39.89 6.72
N THR A 37 -0.58 -40.14 6.31
CA THR A 37 -1.53 -40.98 7.07
C THR A 37 -1.07 -42.44 7.13
N LEU A 38 -0.59 -42.98 6.01
CA LEU A 38 -0.09 -44.35 5.90
C LEU A 38 1.27 -44.54 6.58
N THR A 39 2.16 -43.54 6.51
CA THR A 39 3.53 -43.64 7.04
C THR A 39 3.64 -43.28 8.53
N ARG A 40 2.54 -42.82 9.16
CA ARG A 40 2.52 -42.21 10.50
C ARG A 40 3.51 -41.06 10.70
N ARG A 41 4.17 -40.59 9.64
CA ARG A 41 4.93 -39.35 9.64
C ARG A 41 3.92 -38.22 9.60
N ARG A 42 3.54 -37.71 10.78
CA ARG A 42 2.77 -36.48 10.88
C ARG A 42 3.51 -35.39 10.08
N PHE A 43 2.85 -34.83 9.06
CA PHE A 43 3.04 -33.41 8.83
C PHE A 43 2.50 -32.74 10.08
N SER A 44 3.39 -32.36 11.00
CA SER A 44 3.00 -31.41 12.04
C SER A 44 2.62 -30.14 11.27
N ASN A 45 1.32 -29.91 11.10
CA ASN A 45 0.82 -28.55 10.96
C ASN A 45 1.12 -27.91 12.32
N LYS A 46 2.33 -27.37 12.44
CA LYS A 46 2.92 -26.85 13.67
C LYS A 46 2.17 -25.64 14.26
N THR A 47 0.86 -25.48 14.05
CA THR A 47 0.06 -24.56 14.86
C THR A 47 0.05 -24.95 16.34
N GLU A 48 0.33 -26.22 16.67
CA GLU A 48 0.42 -26.68 18.07
C GLU A 48 1.86 -26.65 18.63
N ASP A 49 2.88 -26.72 17.77
CA ASP A 49 4.31 -26.70 18.16
C ASP A 49 4.92 -25.28 18.17
N TYR A 50 4.33 -24.33 17.43
CA TYR A 50 4.64 -22.92 17.58
C TYR A 50 3.77 -22.43 18.72
N GLY A 51 4.38 -21.96 19.82
CA GLY A 51 3.64 -21.19 20.82
C GLY A 51 2.77 -20.20 20.06
N VAL A 52 1.45 -20.29 20.26
CA VAL A 52 0.49 -19.41 19.57
C VAL A 52 0.85 -18.01 20.01
N PHE A 53 1.72 -17.35 19.23
CA PHE A 53 1.98 -15.94 19.38
C PHE A 53 0.63 -15.32 19.10
N LYS A 54 -0.04 -14.84 20.15
CA LYS A 54 -1.05 -13.81 19.96
C LYS A 54 -0.31 -12.72 19.18
N PRO A 55 -0.67 -12.46 17.91
CA PRO A 55 0.01 -11.40 17.17
C PRO A 55 -0.14 -10.15 18.04
N SER A 56 0.99 -9.51 18.33
CA SER A 56 0.95 -8.21 18.99
C SER A 56 0.01 -7.33 18.19
N LEU A 57 -0.98 -6.74 18.86
CA LEU A 57 -1.91 -5.85 18.19
C LEU A 57 -1.11 -4.65 17.65
N VAL A 58 -1.27 -4.37 16.36
CA VAL A 58 -0.68 -3.19 15.73
C VAL A 58 -1.36 -1.96 16.33
N GLY A 59 -0.58 -1.04 16.90
CA GLY A 59 -1.12 0.18 17.51
C GLY A 59 -1.45 1.28 16.49
N HIS A 60 -0.63 1.42 15.44
CA HIS A 60 -0.80 2.39 14.36
C HIS A 60 0.12 2.02 13.18
N PHE A 61 -0.14 2.59 12.00
CA PHE A 61 0.85 2.61 10.92
C PHE A 61 1.92 3.64 11.25
N GLY A 62 3.18 3.20 11.36
CA GLY A 62 4.29 4.10 11.67
C GLY A 62 4.76 4.90 10.47
N GLN A 63 5.12 4.24 9.36
CA GLN A 63 5.69 4.92 8.20
C GLN A 63 5.29 4.20 6.91
N LEU A 64 5.10 4.96 5.83
CA LEU A 64 4.98 4.46 4.46
C LEU A 64 6.29 4.71 3.71
N ALA A 65 6.81 3.69 3.02
CA ALA A 65 7.98 3.85 2.16
C ALA A 65 7.63 3.54 0.70
N VAL A 66 8.01 4.43 -0.22
CA VAL A 66 7.77 4.31 -1.67
C VAL A 66 9.06 4.52 -2.45
N TYR A 67 9.22 3.81 -3.56
CA TYR A 67 10.38 3.98 -4.45
C TYR A 67 10.13 5.11 -5.45
N VAL A 68 11.06 6.05 -5.54
CA VAL A 68 11.00 7.20 -6.45
C VAL A 68 12.22 7.22 -7.37
N GLN A 69 12.08 7.82 -8.56
CA GLN A 69 13.23 7.98 -9.46
C GLN A 69 14.22 9.03 -8.95
N ASP A 70 13.68 10.14 -8.44
CA ASP A 70 14.46 11.31 -8.03
C ASP A 70 13.85 11.87 -6.75
N ILE A 71 14.59 11.73 -5.65
CA ILE A 71 14.17 12.24 -4.34
C ILE A 71 13.92 13.74 -4.36
N ALA A 72 14.74 14.54 -5.05
CA ALA A 72 14.59 15.99 -5.05
C ALA A 72 13.31 16.40 -5.76
N ARG A 73 13.01 15.79 -6.91
CA ARG A 73 11.78 16.01 -7.67
C ARG A 73 10.55 15.61 -6.85
N SER A 74 10.56 14.41 -6.29
CA SER A 74 9.41 13.88 -5.54
C SER A 74 9.20 14.66 -4.24
N ARG A 75 10.28 15.03 -3.53
CA ARG A 75 10.21 15.90 -2.34
C ARG A 75 9.51 17.22 -2.66
N ILE A 76 9.91 17.93 -3.71
CA ILE A 76 9.28 19.21 -4.09
C ILE A 76 7.79 19.02 -4.34
N TRP A 77 7.40 17.92 -4.98
CA TRP A 77 5.99 17.60 -5.21
C TRP A 77 5.24 17.41 -3.88
N TYR A 78 5.74 16.56 -2.97
CA TYR A 78 5.08 16.32 -1.68
C TYR A 78 5.05 17.55 -0.78
N GLN A 79 6.06 18.41 -0.84
CA GLN A 79 6.04 19.70 -0.12
C GLN A 79 4.95 20.64 -0.66
N LYS A 80 4.83 20.73 -1.99
CA LYS A 80 3.89 21.66 -2.63
C LYS A 80 2.45 21.16 -2.58
N VAL A 81 2.23 19.88 -2.84
CA VAL A 81 0.89 19.29 -2.96
C VAL A 81 0.36 18.83 -1.61
N ALA A 82 1.14 18.08 -0.83
CA ALA A 82 0.70 17.49 0.43
C ALA A 82 1.09 18.30 1.67
N GLY A 83 1.85 19.40 1.51
CA GLY A 83 2.29 20.23 2.64
C GLY A 83 3.28 19.53 3.58
N LEU A 84 3.89 18.41 3.18
CA LEU A 84 4.85 17.69 4.00
C LEU A 84 6.15 18.48 4.15
N THR A 85 6.85 18.30 5.27
CA THR A 85 8.17 18.91 5.52
C THR A 85 9.29 17.88 5.38
N HIS A 86 10.47 18.34 4.97
CA HIS A 86 11.66 17.48 4.87
C HIS A 86 12.31 17.35 6.24
N SER A 87 12.46 16.12 6.73
CA SER A 87 13.16 15.84 8.00
C SER A 87 14.64 15.63 7.78
N ARG A 88 14.98 14.62 6.97
CA ARG A 88 16.37 14.23 6.69
C ARG A 88 16.45 13.41 5.41
N THR A 89 17.65 13.35 4.87
CA THR A 89 17.99 12.45 3.77
C THR A 89 19.27 11.74 4.13
N SER A 90 19.30 10.40 4.00
CA SER A 90 20.50 9.63 4.23
C SER A 90 21.55 9.94 3.14
N ASP A 91 22.81 9.63 3.40
CA ASP A 91 23.78 9.50 2.32
C ASP A 91 23.45 8.26 1.46
N PRO A 92 23.99 8.16 0.23
CA PRO A 92 23.89 6.94 -0.56
C PRO A 92 24.59 5.77 0.16
N GLU A 93 23.85 4.70 0.40
CA GLU A 93 24.33 3.49 1.07
C GLU A 93 24.27 2.29 0.11
N PRO A 94 25.13 1.26 0.28
CA PRO A 94 25.04 0.03 -0.52
C PRO A 94 23.66 -0.65 -0.37
N HIS A 95 23.06 -1.06 -1.49
CA HIS A 95 21.79 -1.76 -1.46
C HIS A 95 21.93 -3.13 -0.77
N PRO A 96 21.11 -3.46 0.24
CA PRO A 96 21.31 -4.65 1.09
C PRO A 96 21.17 -5.98 0.33
N SER A 97 20.46 -5.97 -0.80
CA SER A 97 20.19 -7.18 -1.60
C SER A 97 20.56 -7.08 -3.08
N LYS A 98 21.10 -5.94 -3.55
CA LYS A 98 21.46 -5.72 -4.97
C LYS A 98 22.94 -5.32 -5.04
N PRO A 99 23.86 -6.28 -5.27
CA PRO A 99 25.28 -6.00 -5.29
C PRO A 99 25.66 -4.89 -6.29
N GLY A 100 26.45 -3.91 -5.82
CA GLY A 100 26.90 -2.78 -6.64
C GLY A 100 25.87 -1.66 -6.83
N TRP A 101 24.64 -1.83 -6.36
CA TRP A 101 23.63 -0.77 -6.35
C TRP A 101 23.76 0.07 -5.09
N THR A 102 23.25 1.30 -5.15
CA THR A 102 23.10 2.16 -3.97
C THR A 102 21.65 2.54 -3.76
N LEU A 103 21.31 2.84 -2.50
CA LEU A 103 20.02 3.34 -2.08
C LEU A 103 20.19 4.63 -1.29
N ARG A 104 19.19 5.50 -1.35
CA ARG A 104 19.10 6.67 -0.49
C ARG A 104 17.67 6.82 -0.01
N ALA A 105 17.48 7.20 1.25
CA ALA A 105 16.17 7.42 1.83
C ALA A 105 15.98 8.90 2.19
N CYS A 106 14.84 9.47 1.82
CA CYS A 106 14.40 10.81 2.22
C CYS A 106 13.15 10.70 3.09
N TYR A 107 13.23 11.21 4.31
CA TYR A 107 12.16 11.16 5.30
C TYR A 107 11.41 12.49 5.30
N MET A 108 10.09 12.39 5.18
CA MET A 108 9.15 13.51 5.12
C MET A 108 8.16 13.38 6.28
N SER A 109 7.81 14.51 6.91
CA SER A 109 6.88 14.56 8.04
C SER A 109 5.60 15.29 7.68
N ALA A 110 4.49 14.82 8.24
CA ALA A 110 3.27 15.60 8.36
C ALA A 110 3.33 16.45 9.64
N LYS A 111 2.39 17.39 9.81
CA LYS A 111 2.34 18.31 10.96
C LYS A 111 2.34 17.60 12.32
N GLU A 112 1.70 16.44 12.40
CA GLU A 112 1.49 15.68 13.65
C GLU A 112 2.14 14.29 13.62
N HIS A 113 2.91 13.97 12.57
CA HIS A 113 3.52 12.65 12.42
C HIS A 113 4.90 12.78 11.78
N ASP A 114 5.93 12.61 12.61
CA ASP A 114 7.33 12.65 12.20
C ASP A 114 7.69 11.47 11.30
N GLU A 115 8.40 11.77 10.22
CA GLU A 115 8.95 10.81 9.27
C GLU A 115 7.93 9.82 8.69
N CYS A 116 6.65 10.20 8.57
CA CYS A 116 5.55 9.32 8.15
C CYS A 116 5.64 8.85 6.68
N LEU A 117 6.37 9.55 5.82
CA LEU A 117 6.60 9.16 4.42
C LEU A 117 8.11 9.08 4.12
N VAL A 118 8.54 7.96 3.55
CA VAL A 118 9.93 7.70 3.16
C VAL A 118 10.02 7.51 1.65
N LEU A 119 10.77 8.36 0.97
CA LEU A 119 11.06 8.27 -0.46
C LEU A 119 12.40 7.54 -0.65
N LEU A 120 12.38 6.42 -1.35
CA LEU A 120 13.54 5.57 -1.62
C LEU A 120 14.01 5.76 -3.07
N GLU A 121 15.22 6.28 -3.26
CA GLU A 121 15.87 6.35 -4.57
C GLU A 121 16.91 5.24 -4.67
N GLU A 122 16.87 4.48 -5.77
CA GLU A 122 17.87 3.46 -6.09
C GLU A 122 18.69 3.87 -7.30
N ARG A 123 19.99 3.56 -7.26
CA ARG A 123 20.89 3.70 -8.41
C ARG A 123 21.55 2.39 -8.72
N ASP A 124 21.63 2.10 -10.01
CA ASP A 124 22.36 0.94 -10.53
C ASP A 124 23.88 1.13 -10.41
N PRO A 125 24.69 0.11 -10.73
CA PRO A 125 26.15 0.20 -10.64
C PRO A 125 26.79 1.22 -11.59
N SER A 126 26.05 1.69 -12.59
CA SER A 126 26.47 2.77 -13.48
C SER A 126 26.11 4.16 -12.94
N GLY A 127 25.47 4.23 -11.78
CA GLY A 127 24.98 5.45 -11.14
C GLY A 127 23.65 5.96 -11.71
N LYS A 128 23.02 5.20 -12.61
CA LYS A 128 21.76 5.57 -13.25
C LYS A 128 20.59 5.30 -12.31
N MET A 129 19.65 6.24 -12.27
CA MET A 129 18.42 6.11 -11.49
C MET A 129 17.59 4.93 -12.00
N SER A 130 17.17 4.08 -11.07
CA SER A 130 16.21 3.02 -11.34
C SER A 130 14.85 3.63 -11.59
N VAL A 131 14.11 3.11 -12.57
CA VAL A 131 12.69 3.45 -12.75
C VAL A 131 11.89 2.50 -11.85
N PRO A 132 11.19 2.98 -10.81
CA PRO A 132 10.29 2.17 -10.02
C PRO A 132 9.33 1.45 -10.96
N SER A 133 9.25 0.12 -10.87
CA SER A 133 8.19 -0.61 -11.56
C SER A 133 6.88 -0.23 -10.88
N GLY A 134 6.09 0.65 -11.51
CA GLY A 134 4.92 1.33 -10.92
C GLY A 134 3.72 0.46 -10.53
N MET A 135 3.90 -0.76 -10.01
CA MET A 135 2.80 -1.66 -9.66
C MET A 135 3.06 -2.48 -8.37
N SER A 136 3.04 -1.84 -7.21
CA SER A 136 2.73 -2.59 -5.97
C SER A 136 1.71 -1.93 -5.05
N PHE A 137 1.33 -0.67 -5.26
CA PHE A 137 0.28 -0.01 -4.49
C PHE A 137 -0.87 0.40 -5.40
N PHE A 138 -2.10 0.09 -5.00
CA PHE A 138 -3.31 0.58 -5.66
C PHE A 138 -3.46 2.10 -5.44
N HIS A 139 -3.34 2.55 -4.19
CA HIS A 139 -3.05 3.93 -3.77
C HIS A 139 -2.61 3.92 -2.30
N PHE A 140 -2.19 5.07 -1.78
CA PHE A 140 -2.17 5.37 -0.34
C PHE A 140 -2.86 6.69 -0.07
N ALA A 141 -3.39 6.88 1.13
CA ALA A 141 -4.19 8.04 1.48
C ALA A 141 -3.52 8.95 2.51
N LEU A 142 -3.69 10.25 2.30
CA LEU A 142 -3.32 11.32 3.20
C LEU A 142 -4.59 12.08 3.59
N GLU A 143 -4.81 12.26 4.88
CA GLU A 143 -5.96 13.03 5.37
C GLU A 143 -5.69 14.55 5.22
N VAL A 144 -6.64 15.28 4.66
CA VAL A 144 -6.57 16.74 4.51
C VAL A 144 -6.86 17.40 5.86
N GLU A 145 -6.08 18.42 6.21
CA GLU A 145 -6.31 19.19 7.45
C GLU A 145 -7.74 19.78 7.48
N GLY A 146 -8.40 19.69 8.63
CA GLY A 146 -9.80 20.06 8.83
C GLY A 146 -10.77 18.87 8.73
N ASN A 147 -10.45 17.87 7.90
CA ASN A 147 -11.17 16.60 7.79
C ASN A 147 -12.69 16.73 7.51
N ARG A 148 -13.12 17.78 6.80
CA ARG A 148 -14.50 17.93 6.32
C ARG A 148 -14.59 17.80 4.80
N LYS A 149 -15.79 17.53 4.30
CA LYS A 149 -16.07 17.45 2.86
C LYS A 149 -15.57 18.70 2.13
N GLU A 150 -15.90 19.88 2.66
CA GLU A 150 -15.58 21.17 2.05
C GLU A 150 -14.07 21.38 1.95
N ASP A 151 -13.30 20.86 2.90
CA ASP A 151 -11.84 20.99 2.94
C ASP A 151 -11.20 20.17 1.79
N VAL A 152 -11.71 18.97 1.52
CA VAL A 152 -11.25 18.12 0.38
C VAL A 152 -11.60 18.76 -0.97
N PHE A 153 -12.81 19.29 -1.12
CA PHE A 153 -13.20 20.01 -2.35
C PHE A 153 -12.40 21.30 -2.54
N ALA A 154 -12.13 22.05 -1.46
CA ALA A 154 -11.30 23.24 -1.50
C ALA A 154 -9.85 22.92 -1.89
N PHE A 155 -9.29 21.84 -1.33
CA PHE A 155 -7.99 21.30 -1.70
C PHE A 155 -7.94 20.96 -3.19
N ALA A 156 -8.90 20.17 -3.69
CA ALA A 156 -8.98 19.80 -5.10
C ALA A 156 -9.03 21.03 -6.03
N ALA A 157 -9.82 22.05 -5.66
CA ALA A 157 -9.90 23.30 -6.40
C ALA A 157 -8.58 24.09 -6.34
N GLN A 158 -7.88 24.08 -5.22
CA GLN A 158 -6.55 24.68 -5.07
C GLN A 158 -5.53 24.00 -6.00
N GLN A 159 -5.42 22.67 -5.97
CA GLN A 159 -4.48 21.93 -6.81
C GLN A 159 -4.72 22.20 -8.30
N LYS A 160 -5.98 22.27 -8.72
CA LYS A 160 -6.35 22.63 -10.10
C LYS A 160 -5.91 24.04 -10.49
N ARG A 161 -6.05 25.03 -9.59
CA ARG A 161 -5.56 26.40 -9.80
C ARG A 161 -4.03 26.46 -9.88
N ASP A 162 -3.35 25.61 -9.13
CA ASP A 162 -1.89 25.53 -9.07
C ASP A 162 -1.28 24.73 -10.24
N GLY A 163 -2.11 24.30 -11.19
CA GLY A 163 -1.71 23.62 -12.43
C GLY A 163 -1.58 22.10 -12.31
N PHE A 164 -2.07 21.49 -11.23
CA PHE A 164 -2.09 20.04 -11.07
C PHE A 164 -3.38 19.42 -11.62
N HIS A 165 -3.25 18.22 -12.19
CA HIS A 165 -4.38 17.46 -12.72
C HIS A 165 -4.74 16.32 -11.78
N LEU A 166 -5.98 16.33 -11.29
CA LEU A 166 -6.55 15.20 -10.58
C LEU A 166 -6.76 14.05 -11.57
N ASN A 167 -6.44 12.82 -11.16
CA ASN A 167 -6.73 11.62 -11.95
C ASN A 167 -8.14 11.07 -11.64
N TYR A 168 -8.67 11.35 -10.44
CA TYR A 168 -10.01 10.97 -10.00
C TYR A 168 -10.51 11.91 -8.89
N GLY A 169 -11.82 12.09 -8.79
CA GLY A 169 -12.45 13.01 -7.83
C GLY A 169 -12.28 14.52 -8.17
N PRO A 170 -12.65 15.43 -7.24
CA PRO A 170 -13.15 15.16 -5.90
C PRO A 170 -14.53 14.49 -5.94
N VAL A 171 -14.74 13.50 -5.08
CA VAL A 171 -15.99 12.73 -5.01
C VAL A 171 -16.24 12.21 -3.59
N GLN A 172 -17.49 11.95 -3.25
CA GLN A 172 -17.90 11.31 -2.01
C GLN A 172 -18.23 9.83 -2.24
N HIS A 173 -17.45 8.94 -1.66
CA HIS A 173 -17.75 7.52 -1.68
C HIS A 173 -19.05 7.22 -0.92
N ASN A 174 -19.75 6.17 -1.33
CA ASN A 174 -21.05 5.73 -0.81
C ASN A 174 -22.16 6.80 -0.95
N SER A 175 -22.07 7.68 -1.95
CA SER A 175 -23.11 8.66 -2.24
C SER A 175 -23.53 8.58 -3.71
N GLU A 176 -24.72 9.09 -4.00
CA GLU A 176 -25.27 9.17 -5.34
C GLU A 176 -24.81 10.45 -6.05
N PRO A 177 -24.88 10.53 -7.38
CA PRO A 177 -24.66 11.76 -8.12
C PRO A 177 -25.51 12.92 -7.59
N PRO A 178 -25.01 14.18 -7.62
CA PRO A 178 -23.88 14.64 -8.43
C PRO A 178 -22.50 14.56 -7.74
N ASP A 179 -22.45 14.40 -6.42
CA ASP A 179 -21.21 14.49 -5.65
C ASP A 179 -20.60 13.13 -5.30
N GLY A 180 -21.31 12.02 -5.56
CA GLY A 180 -20.86 10.68 -5.23
C GLY A 180 -20.63 9.76 -6.42
N ASP A 181 -19.89 8.68 -6.19
CA ASP A 181 -19.52 7.67 -7.19
C ASP A 181 -20.14 6.28 -6.94
N GLY A 182 -20.91 6.11 -5.86
CA GLY A 182 -21.45 4.82 -5.46
C GLY A 182 -20.40 3.78 -5.02
N GLU A 183 -19.13 4.16 -4.89
CA GLU A 183 -18.05 3.27 -4.42
C GLU A 183 -18.04 3.15 -2.89
N THR A 184 -17.24 2.22 -2.35
CA THR A 184 -17.20 1.97 -0.90
C THR A 184 -16.07 2.74 -0.21
N GLY A 185 -16.38 3.46 0.87
CA GLY A 185 -15.38 4.10 1.73
C GLY A 185 -15.99 5.16 2.64
N GLY A 186 -17.02 5.85 2.15
CA GLY A 186 -17.79 6.83 2.92
C GLY A 186 -17.07 8.16 3.14
N ASN A 187 -15.78 8.21 2.85
CA ASN A 187 -14.96 9.41 2.80
C ASN A 187 -15.21 10.21 1.51
N VAL A 188 -14.82 11.48 1.57
CA VAL A 188 -14.65 12.34 0.40
C VAL A 188 -13.18 12.29 0.00
N ALA A 189 -12.89 12.09 -1.28
CA ALA A 189 -11.54 11.88 -1.77
C ALA A 189 -11.29 12.55 -3.13
N CYS A 190 -10.04 12.93 -3.36
CA CYS A 190 -9.51 13.22 -4.69
C CYS A 190 -8.12 12.61 -4.85
N TYR A 191 -7.71 12.32 -6.08
CA TYR A 191 -6.53 11.51 -6.36
C TYR A 191 -5.61 12.22 -7.34
N LEU A 192 -4.31 12.18 -7.06
CA LEU A 192 -3.25 12.67 -7.94
C LEU A 192 -2.19 11.60 -8.16
N TYR A 193 -1.58 11.63 -9.33
CA TYR A 193 -0.33 10.91 -9.54
C TYR A 193 0.84 11.73 -9.04
N ASP A 194 1.68 11.12 -8.22
CA ASP A 194 2.99 11.68 -7.92
C ASP A 194 3.92 11.57 -9.15
N PRO A 195 5.15 12.13 -9.11
CA PRO A 195 6.05 12.13 -10.27
C PRO A 195 6.47 10.75 -10.77
N ASP A 196 6.26 9.70 -9.96
CA ASP A 196 6.58 8.31 -10.25
C ASP A 196 5.32 7.45 -10.42
N TRP A 197 4.16 8.10 -10.61
CA TRP A 197 2.86 7.50 -10.88
C TRP A 197 2.29 6.68 -9.73
N HIS A 198 2.73 6.91 -8.49
CA HIS A 198 1.97 6.44 -7.34
C HIS A 198 0.64 7.19 -7.30
N ASN A 199 -0.45 6.45 -7.13
CA ASN A 199 -1.75 7.06 -6.93
C ASN A 199 -1.86 7.50 -5.46
N VAL A 200 -1.95 8.81 -5.23
CA VAL A 200 -2.03 9.41 -3.89
C VAL A 200 -3.43 9.95 -3.70
N GLU A 201 -4.13 9.39 -2.72
CA GLU A 201 -5.45 9.84 -2.29
C GLU A 201 -5.30 10.96 -1.25
N PHE A 202 -6.07 12.02 -1.42
CA PHE A 202 -6.29 13.07 -0.43
C PHE A 202 -7.74 13.01 0.01
N CYS A 203 -7.96 12.68 1.29
CA CYS A 203 -9.30 12.37 1.78
C CYS A 203 -9.66 13.10 3.08
N GLY A 204 -10.95 13.07 3.40
CA GLY A 204 -11.51 13.60 4.63
C GLY A 204 -12.98 13.20 4.78
N ALA A 205 -13.60 13.58 5.88
CA ALA A 205 -14.97 13.20 6.25
C ALA A 205 -15.21 11.68 6.18
N MET A 206 -14.23 10.88 6.64
CA MET A 206 -14.34 9.43 6.62
C MET A 206 -15.49 8.95 7.51
N ASP A 207 -16.27 8.02 6.98
CA ASP A 207 -17.31 7.38 7.75
C ASP A 207 -16.72 6.54 8.88
N THR A 208 -17.23 6.73 10.11
CA THR A 208 -16.94 5.79 11.19
C THR A 208 -17.66 4.46 10.92
N ILE A 209 -17.14 3.37 11.50
CA ILE A 209 -17.78 2.06 11.39
C ILE A 209 -19.20 2.08 11.99
N GLU A 210 -19.43 2.91 13.02
CA GLU A 210 -20.73 3.15 13.63
C GLU A 210 -21.68 3.85 12.66
N ASN A 211 -21.24 4.95 12.02
CA ASN A 211 -22.05 5.70 11.06
C ASN A 211 -22.37 4.86 9.81
N TYR A 212 -21.42 4.03 9.39
CA TYR A 212 -21.61 3.07 8.32
C TYR A 212 -22.66 2.02 8.70
N ARG A 213 -22.54 1.39 9.87
CA ARG A 213 -23.50 0.41 10.38
C ARG A 213 -24.88 1.01 10.61
N ALA A 214 -24.97 2.26 11.06
CA ALA A 214 -26.26 2.93 11.25
C ALA A 214 -27.01 3.14 9.92
N ARG A 215 -26.30 3.44 8.83
CA ARG A 215 -26.90 3.61 7.49
C ARG A 215 -27.28 2.29 6.83
N TYR A 216 -26.38 1.30 6.89
CA TYR A 216 -26.52 0.09 6.08
C TYR A 216 -26.91 -1.16 6.88
N GLY A 217 -26.85 -1.12 8.21
CA GLY A 217 -27.07 -2.29 9.06
C GLY A 217 -26.14 -3.44 8.69
N ASP A 218 -26.71 -4.64 8.56
CA ASP A 218 -26.02 -5.85 8.10
C ASP A 218 -26.08 -6.05 6.57
N LYS A 219 -26.61 -5.09 5.81
CA LYS A 219 -26.82 -5.21 4.36
C LYS A 219 -25.49 -5.21 3.59
N LYS A 220 -25.31 -6.18 2.69
CA LYS A 220 -24.08 -6.37 1.89
C LYS A 220 -24.33 -6.03 0.42
N GLY A 221 -23.37 -5.35 -0.20
CA GLY A 221 -23.32 -5.17 -1.66
C GLY A 221 -24.61 -4.60 -2.25
N SER A 222 -25.21 -5.32 -3.21
CA SER A 222 -26.42 -4.94 -3.94
C SER A 222 -27.68 -4.82 -3.08
N ASP A 223 -27.67 -5.31 -1.83
CA ASP A 223 -28.82 -5.22 -0.92
C ASP A 223 -28.98 -3.82 -0.29
N ARG A 224 -28.10 -2.87 -0.66
CA ARG A 224 -28.03 -1.49 -0.15
C ARG A 224 -28.89 -0.50 -0.94
N ASN A 225 -29.43 -0.90 -2.09
CA ASN A 225 -30.36 -0.09 -2.88
C ASN A 225 -31.76 -0.05 -2.26
#